data_AF-A0A9E0NRX0-F1
#
_entry.id   AF-A0A9E0NRX0-F1
#
_cell.length_a   1.000
_cell.length_b   1.000
_cell.length_c   1.000
_cell.angle_alpha   90.00
_cell.angle_beta   90.00
_cell.angle_gamma   90.00
#
_symmetry.space_group_name_H-M   'P 1'
#
loop_
_entity.id
_entity.type
_entity.pdbx_description
1 polymer ?
#
loop_
_entity_poly.entity_id
_entity_poly.type
_entity_poly.pdbx_seq_one_letter_code
_entity_poly.pdbx_strand_id
1 'polypeptide(L)' 'MQDTATFAGGCFWCLEAAFQRLPGVLKVESGYCGGQTESPTYQQVCRGDT' A
#
# COMPACT_ATOMS: atom_id res chain seq x y z
N MET A 1 13.95 15.57 -9.20
CA MET A 1 13.70 15.24 -7.78
C MET A 1 12.36 14.54 -7.73
N GLN A 2 12.27 13.38 -7.11
CA GLN A 2 11.02 12.63 -6.95
C GLN A 2 10.78 12.47 -5.45
N ASP A 3 9.55 12.66 -5.02
CA ASP A 3 9.13 12.44 -3.64
C ASP A 3 8.31 11.15 -3.54
N THR A 4 8.27 10.59 -2.33
CA THR A 4 7.47 9.41 -2.01
C THR A 4 6.46 9.76 -0.93
N ALA A 5 5.22 9.32 -1.13
CA ALA A 5 4.15 9.44 -0.14
C ALA A 5 3.50 8.07 0.09
N THR A 6 3.10 7.79 1.33
CA THR A 6 2.46 6.53 1.73
C THR A 6 1.03 6.80 2.17
N PHE A 7 0.08 5.99 1.67
CA PHE A 7 -1.34 6.13 1.97
C PHE A 7 -1.93 4.80 2.45
N ALA A 8 -2.79 4.86 3.47
CA ALA A 8 -3.58 3.73 3.96
C ALA A 8 -5.06 4.13 3.98
N GLY A 9 -5.85 3.59 3.05
CA GLY A 9 -7.21 4.09 2.76
C GLY A 9 -8.20 3.00 2.35
N GLY A 10 -8.09 1.80 2.92
CA GLY A 10 -8.93 0.64 2.58
C GLY A 10 -8.23 -0.34 1.65
N CYS A 11 -8.98 -0.94 0.72
CA CYS A 11 -8.45 -1.95 -0.21
C CYS A 11 -7.41 -1.32 -1.16
N PHE A 12 -6.16 -1.78 -1.07
CA PHE A 12 -5.06 -1.23 -1.87
C PHE A 12 -5.27 -1.42 -3.37
N TRP A 13 -6.01 -2.44 -3.84
CA TRP A 13 -6.29 -2.61 -5.27
C TRP A 13 -7.05 -1.42 -5.87
N CYS A 14 -8.04 -0.89 -5.15
CA CYS A 14 -8.81 0.26 -5.60
C CYS A 14 -7.94 1.53 -5.62
N LEU A 15 -7.10 1.68 -4.60
CA LEU A 15 -6.28 2.86 -4.40
C LEU A 15 -5.11 2.90 -5.39
N GLU A 16 -4.45 1.77 -5.60
CA GLU A 16 -3.37 1.60 -6.59
C GLU A 16 -3.86 1.94 -7.99
N ALA A 17 -5.00 1.39 -8.41
CA ALA A 17 -5.59 1.67 -9.72
C ALA A 17 -5.94 3.16 -9.91
N ALA A 18 -6.35 3.85 -8.84
CA ALA A 18 -6.61 5.29 -8.88
C ALA A 18 -5.31 6.10 -9.05
N PHE A 19 -4.27 5.79 -8.27
CA PHE A 19 -2.99 6.51 -8.33
C PHE A 19 -2.20 6.24 -9.61
N GLN A 20 -2.26 5.03 -10.15
CA GLN A 20 -1.58 4.69 -11.42
C GLN A 20 -2.06 5.55 -12.60
N ARG A 21 -3.28 6.10 -12.52
CA ARG A 21 -3.88 6.95 -13.57
C ARG A 21 -3.65 8.45 -13.32
N LEU A 22 -3.09 8.82 -12.17
CA LEU A 22 -2.92 10.21 -11.78
C LEU A 22 -1.69 10.81 -12.49
N PRO A 23 -1.83 11.92 -13.24
CA PRO A 23 -0.68 12.58 -13.88
C PRO A 23 0.40 12.98 -12.87
N GLY A 24 1.65 12.67 -13.20
CA GLY A 24 2.81 12.95 -12.33
C GLY A 24 3.17 11.81 -11.38
N VAL A 25 2.33 10.78 -11.24
CA VAL A 25 2.70 9.56 -10.50
C VAL A 25 3.59 8.69 -11.38
N LEU A 26 4.82 8.45 -10.91
CA LEU A 26 5.81 7.65 -11.64
C LEU A 26 5.69 6.14 -11.36
N LYS A 27 5.29 5.79 -10.13
CA LYS A 27 5.22 4.40 -9.65
C LYS A 27 4.25 4.31 -8.47
N VAL A 28 3.55 3.18 -8.38
CA VAL A 28 2.71 2.82 -7.24
C VAL A 28 3.10 1.41 -6.80
N GLU A 29 3.25 1.19 -5.50
CA GLU A 29 3.50 -0.12 -4.91
C GLU A 29 2.50 -0.39 -3.80
N SER A 30 1.85 -1.55 -3.86
CA SER A 30 0.98 -2.06 -2.80
C SER A 30 1.78 -2.81 -1.75
N GLY A 31 1.49 -2.58 -0.47
CA GLY A 31 2.18 -3.24 0.64
C GLY A 31 1.47 -3.04 1.98
N TYR A 32 2.10 -3.51 3.05
CA TYR A 32 1.59 -3.42 4.42
C TYR A 32 2.52 -2.55 5.27
N CYS A 33 1.96 -1.68 6.09
CA CYS A 33 2.69 -0.81 7.00
C CYS A 33 1.87 -0.56 8.27
N GLY A 34 2.55 -0.17 9.37
CA GLY A 34 1.90 0.19 10.64
C GLY A 34 1.53 -0.99 11.56
N GLY A 35 1.88 -2.23 11.19
CA GLY A 35 1.80 -3.41 12.07
C GLY A 35 3.07 -3.63 12.90
N GLN A 36 3.10 -4.70 13.70
CA GLN A 36 4.24 -5.10 14.55
C GLN A 36 5.05 -6.26 13.98
N THR A 37 4.49 -6.99 13.02
CA THR A 37 5.11 -8.16 12.39
C THR A 37 6.03 -7.74 11.25
N GLU A 38 7.26 -8.23 11.27
CA GLU A 38 8.22 -8.02 10.18
C GLU A 38 7.84 -8.86 8.95
N SER A 39 7.88 -8.25 7.76
CA SER A 39 7.56 -8.90 6.47
C SER A 39 6.24 -9.70 6.48
N PRO A 40 5.10 -9.07 6.82
CA PRO A 40 3.84 -9.79 6.96
C PRO A 40 3.33 -10.30 5.61
N THR A 41 2.72 -11.48 5.63
CA THR A 41 2.00 -12.03 4.47
C THR A 41 0.57 -11.52 4.40
N TYR A 42 -0.03 -11.53 3.21
CA TYR A 42 -1.45 -11.18 3.02
C TYR A 42 -2.38 -11.93 3.97
N GLN A 43 -2.12 -13.23 4.19
CA GLN A 43 -2.95 -14.08 5.04
C GLN A 43 -2.88 -13.66 6.52
N GLN A 44 -1.72 -13.25 7.02
CA GLN A 44 -1.58 -12.76 8.39
C GLN A 44 -2.35 -11.45 8.57
N VAL A 45 -2.22 -10.53 7.60
CA VAL A 45 -2.92 -9.23 7.63
C VAL A 45 -4.43 -9.42 7.61
N CYS A 46 -4.95 -10.31 6.74
CA CYS A 46 -6.38 -10.60 6.66
C CYS A 46 -6.95 -11.22 7.95
N ARG A 47 -6.13 -11.91 8.74
CA ARG A 47 -6.52 -12.49 10.03
C ARG A 47 -6.40 -11.49 11.19
N GLY A 48 -5.68 -10.39 11.00
CA GLY A 48 -5.37 -9.42 12.05
C GLY A 48 -4.19 -9.83 12.94
N ASP A 49 -3.40 -10.82 12.52
CA ASP A 49 -2.26 -11.35 13.27
C ASP A 49 -0.95 -10.67 12.81
N THR A 50 -0.92 -9.33 12.73
CA THR A 50 0.22 -8.55 12.21
C THR A 50 0.56 -7.31 12.99
#